data_AF-A0A6G9KDH4-F1
#
_entry.id   AF-A0A6G9KDH4-F1
#
_cell.length_a   1.000
_cell.length_b   1.000
_cell.length_c   1.000
_cell.angle_alpha   90.00
_cell.angle_beta   90.00
_cell.angle_gamma   90.00
#
_symmetry.space_group_name_H-M   'P 1'
#
loop_
_entity.id
_entity.type
_entity.pdbx_description
1 polymer ?
#
loop_
_entity_poly.entity_id
_entity_poly.type
_entity_poly.pdbx_seq_one_letter_code
_entity_poly.pdbx_strand_id
1 'polypeptide(L)'
;YQHSPKWFDISNKESVNFNKKNVMNFKVNSKRLFNKSIVKRGYSTRSSSNSIKMSERLETIINELGLNLVYCYENLNLEETRKQILNDTRGLSGVYMIINKTTKDYYIGSASTGRFYARFCNHVIYFRGSKIVKLAIKKYDLKNFAFVVLDLYPNIVTKENNHELLRLEDKYLKLLVPNYNILTEAGSSFGYKHTEIDRQKMKDIYSDARREQIAPASSSF
;
A
#
# COMPACT_ATOMS: atom_id res chain seq x y z
N TYR A 1 -20.14 25.50 8.97
CA TYR A 1 -21.30 24.66 9.31
C TYR A 1 -22.12 24.43 8.04
N GLN A 2 -22.61 23.20 7.84
CA GLN A 2 -23.35 22.68 6.67
C GLN A 2 -22.42 22.44 5.46
N HIS A 3 -21.93 21.25 5.14
CA HIS A 3 -22.56 19.93 5.09
C HIS A 3 -21.51 18.84 5.35
N SER A 4 -21.73 17.99 6.36
CA SER A 4 -20.89 16.83 6.67
C SER A 4 -21.79 15.61 6.80
N PRO A 5 -21.67 14.56 5.95
CA PRO A 5 -22.50 13.38 6.09
C PRO A 5 -21.92 12.45 7.16
N LYS A 6 -22.60 12.45 8.31
CA LYS A 6 -23.06 11.30 9.09
C LYS A 6 -22.00 10.31 9.61
N TRP A 7 -21.69 10.52 10.88
CA TRP A 7 -21.37 9.52 11.90
C TRP A 7 -22.21 8.24 11.77
N PHE A 8 -21.62 7.09 12.08
CA PHE A 8 -22.35 5.86 12.41
C PHE A 8 -21.67 5.12 13.56
N ASP A 9 -22.51 4.63 14.46
CA ASP A 9 -22.21 4.03 15.76
C ASP A 9 -21.30 2.80 15.70
N ILE A 10 -20.35 2.76 16.64
CA ILE A 10 -19.54 1.59 16.96
C ILE A 10 -20.31 0.78 18.00
N SER A 11 -21.24 -0.06 17.55
CA SER A 11 -21.75 -1.17 18.38
C SER A 11 -22.19 -2.32 17.47
N ASN A 12 -21.21 -3.13 17.06
CA ASN A 12 -21.31 -4.57 16.74
C ASN A 12 -20.10 -4.98 15.90
N LYS A 13 -18.99 -5.30 16.57
CA LYS A 13 -17.91 -6.11 15.98
C LYS A 13 -18.12 -7.55 16.43
N GLU A 14 -18.76 -8.35 15.59
CA GLU A 14 -18.67 -9.81 15.72
C GLU A 14 -17.23 -10.23 15.38
N SER A 15 -16.61 -10.96 16.30
CA SER A 15 -15.28 -11.54 16.15
C SER A 15 -15.34 -12.70 15.16
N VAL A 16 -14.75 -12.55 13.97
CA VAL A 16 -14.65 -13.64 12.99
C VAL A 16 -13.24 -14.21 13.00
N ASN A 17 -13.12 -15.45 13.46
CA ASN A 17 -11.91 -16.27 13.46
C ASN A 17 -11.52 -16.66 12.03
N PHE A 18 -10.29 -16.32 11.61
CA PHE A 18 -9.75 -16.77 10.33
C PHE A 18 -8.97 -18.08 10.49
N ASN A 19 -9.48 -19.12 9.83
CA ASN A 19 -8.86 -20.43 9.71
C ASN A 19 -7.56 -20.36 8.90
N LYS A 20 -6.43 -20.65 9.55
CA LYS A 20 -5.16 -20.98 8.89
C LYS A 20 -5.27 -22.34 8.21
N LYS A 21 -5.09 -22.42 6.90
CA LYS A 21 -4.59 -23.64 6.23
C LYS A 21 -3.99 -23.34 4.85
N ASN A 22 -2.85 -24.00 4.62
CA ASN A 22 -2.16 -24.26 3.35
C ASN A 22 -1.04 -23.30 2.93
N VAL A 23 0.16 -23.53 3.48
CA VAL A 23 1.43 -23.23 2.80
C VAL A 23 1.99 -24.54 2.26
N MET A 24 2.07 -24.69 0.95
CA MET A 24 2.72 -25.83 0.28
C MET A 24 4.24 -25.63 0.31
N ASN A 25 4.97 -26.59 0.89
CA ASN A 25 6.43 -26.63 0.91
C ASN A 25 6.97 -27.26 -0.39
N PHE A 26 7.76 -26.51 -1.16
CA PHE A 26 8.54 -27.04 -2.28
C PHE A 26 9.76 -27.81 -1.75
N LYS A 27 9.83 -29.11 -2.04
CA LYS A 27 10.91 -30.02 -1.61
C LYS A 27 11.96 -30.13 -2.72
N VAL A 28 13.11 -29.49 -2.54
CA VAL A 28 14.29 -29.69 -3.41
C VAL A 28 15.02 -30.96 -2.97
N ASN A 29 15.26 -31.87 -3.91
CA ASN A 29 15.82 -33.19 -3.66
C ASN A 29 17.30 -33.19 -4.06
N SER A 30 18.22 -33.24 -3.10
CA SER A 30 19.65 -33.47 -3.36
C SER A 30 20.17 -34.60 -2.48
N LYS A 31 20.46 -35.73 -3.11
CA LYS A 31 21.07 -36.93 -2.50
C LYS A 31 22.54 -36.65 -2.16
N ARG A 32 22.97 -36.91 -0.92
CA ARG A 32 24.35 -37.29 -0.60
C ARG A 32 24.40 -38.12 0.69
N LEU A 33 25.34 -39.06 0.68
CA LEU A 33 25.45 -40.27 1.51
C LEU A 33 26.06 -40.01 2.90
N PHE A 34 25.81 -40.99 3.77
CA PHE A 34 26.07 -41.13 5.20
C PHE A 34 27.46 -40.72 5.74
N ASN A 35 27.46 -40.19 6.96
CA ASN A 35 28.40 -40.63 8.01
C ASN A 35 27.74 -40.54 9.40
N LYS A 36 27.73 -41.66 10.13
CA LYS A 36 27.21 -41.79 11.50
C LYS A 36 28.22 -41.20 12.49
N SER A 37 27.90 -40.06 13.10
CA SER A 37 28.54 -39.62 14.34
C SER A 37 27.50 -39.01 15.29
N ILE A 38 27.42 -39.60 16.48
CA ILE A 38 26.85 -39.15 17.75
C ILE A 38 25.94 -37.91 17.67
N VAL A 39 24.62 -38.14 17.55
CA VAL A 39 23.61 -37.09 17.65
C VAL A 39 23.46 -36.69 19.12
N LYS A 40 24.15 -35.61 19.54
CA LYS A 40 23.69 -34.82 20.69
C LYS A 40 22.30 -34.31 20.33
N ARG A 41 21.26 -34.81 21.00
CA ARG A 41 19.89 -34.28 20.90
C ARG A 41 19.88 -32.88 21.51
N GLY A 42 20.22 -31.87 20.69
CA GLY A 42 19.88 -30.50 21.00
C GLY A 42 18.38 -30.36 20.83
N TYR A 43 17.64 -30.19 21.92
CA TYR A 43 16.28 -29.69 21.85
C TYR A 43 16.34 -28.25 21.37
N SER A 44 16.20 -28.05 20.07
CA SER A 44 15.93 -26.74 19.50
C SER A 44 14.44 -26.47 19.70
N THR A 45 14.07 -25.82 20.80
CA THR A 45 12.81 -25.06 20.88
C THR A 45 12.99 -23.74 20.14
N ARG A 46 13.35 -23.80 18.86
CA ARG A 46 13.18 -22.63 17.99
C ARG A 46 11.70 -22.58 17.64
N SER A 47 10.90 -22.06 18.58
CA SER A 47 9.67 -21.40 18.22
C SER A 47 10.08 -20.25 17.32
N SER A 48 10.19 -20.53 16.03
CA SER A 48 10.31 -19.53 14.99
C SER A 48 8.94 -18.87 14.86
N SER A 49 8.47 -18.21 15.91
CA SER A 49 7.64 -17.04 15.68
C SER A 49 8.57 -16.09 14.94
N ASN A 50 8.50 -16.05 13.62
CA ASN A 50 9.01 -14.93 12.84
C ASN A 50 8.19 -13.71 13.27
N SER A 51 8.46 -13.21 14.48
CA SER A 51 7.83 -12.00 15.00
C SER A 51 8.37 -10.89 14.13
N ILE A 52 7.51 -10.35 13.28
CA ILE A 52 7.79 -9.16 12.52
C ILE A 52 8.29 -8.11 13.51
N LYS A 53 9.57 -7.74 13.40
CA LYS A 53 10.18 -6.77 14.31
C LYS A 53 9.65 -5.38 13.94
N MET A 54 8.71 -4.87 14.72
CA MET A 54 8.11 -3.55 14.56
C MET A 54 8.30 -2.71 15.81
N SER A 55 8.27 -1.39 15.67
CA SER A 55 8.27 -0.46 16.79
C SER A 55 6.95 -0.56 17.56
N GLU A 56 7.01 -0.34 18.87
CA GLU A 56 5.85 -0.37 19.78
C GLU A 56 4.71 0.53 19.28
N ARG A 57 5.07 1.69 18.72
CA ARG A 57 4.11 2.64 18.15
C ARG A 57 3.38 2.07 16.94
N LEU A 58 4.08 1.38 16.05
CA LEU A 58 3.45 0.73 14.90
C LEU A 58 2.61 -0.47 15.35
N GLU A 59 3.12 -1.28 16.28
CA GLU A 59 2.39 -2.41 16.85
C GLU A 59 1.05 -2.00 17.45
N THR A 60 1.03 -0.90 18.20
CA THR A 60 -0.20 -0.33 18.76
C THR A 60 -1.20 0.02 17.66
N ILE A 61 -0.76 0.68 16.58
CA ILE A 61 -1.62 1.05 15.46
C ILE A 61 -2.19 -0.19 14.76
N ILE A 62 -1.37 -1.21 14.54
CA ILE A 62 -1.79 -2.44 13.87
C ILE A 62 -2.81 -3.23 14.72
N ASN A 63 -2.58 -3.28 16.04
CA ASN A 63 -3.49 -3.91 16.99
C ASN A 63 -4.82 -3.16 17.09
N GLU A 64 -4.80 -1.83 17.14
CA GLU A 64 -6.02 -1.00 17.10
C GLU A 64 -6.86 -1.24 15.84
N LEU A 65 -6.20 -1.41 14.69
CA LEU A 65 -6.85 -1.71 13.42
C LEU A 65 -7.27 -3.20 13.28
N GLY A 66 -6.80 -4.09 14.16
CA GLY A 66 -7.06 -5.52 14.10
C GLY A 66 -6.48 -6.20 12.85
N LEU A 67 -5.31 -5.75 12.40
CA LEU A 67 -4.71 -6.21 11.14
C LEU A 67 -3.64 -7.28 11.36
N ASN A 68 -3.62 -8.27 10.46
CA ASN A 68 -2.55 -9.24 10.37
C ASN A 68 -1.65 -8.88 9.19
N LEU A 69 -0.41 -8.49 9.45
CA LEU A 69 0.54 -8.10 8.41
C LEU A 69 1.30 -9.31 7.86
N VAL A 70 1.57 -9.29 6.55
CA VAL A 70 2.48 -10.24 5.89
C VAL A 70 3.92 -9.74 5.97
N TYR A 71 4.13 -8.47 5.64
CA TYR A 71 5.43 -7.80 5.71
C TYR A 71 5.31 -6.42 6.34
N CYS A 72 6.37 -5.99 7.01
CA CYS A 72 6.44 -4.67 7.64
C CYS A 72 7.84 -4.08 7.47
N TYR A 73 7.89 -2.83 7.03
CA TYR A 73 9.12 -2.09 6.81
C TYR A 73 9.03 -0.71 7.44
N GLU A 74 9.98 -0.43 8.33
CA GLU A 74 10.16 0.87 8.97
C GLU A 74 11.50 1.50 8.57
N ASN A 75 11.73 2.76 8.94
CA ASN A 75 12.94 3.50 8.59
C ASN A 75 13.16 3.54 7.07
N LEU A 76 12.12 3.93 6.33
CA LEU A 76 12.08 3.97 4.86
C LEU A 76 13.12 4.93 4.23
N ASN A 77 13.76 5.75 5.06
CA ASN A 77 14.89 6.61 4.71
C ASN A 77 16.19 5.82 4.50
N LEU A 78 16.34 4.63 5.08
CA LEU A 78 17.54 3.79 4.94
C LEU A 78 17.53 3.02 3.61
N GLU A 79 18.69 2.93 2.96
CA GLU A 79 18.82 2.19 1.69
C GLU A 79 18.59 0.68 1.89
N GLU A 80 19.00 0.15 3.04
CA GLU A 80 18.90 -1.28 3.35
C GLU A 80 17.45 -1.73 3.45
N THR A 81 16.59 -0.90 4.05
CA THR A 81 15.15 -1.15 4.06
C THR A 81 14.59 -1.20 2.64
N ARG A 82 15.06 -0.33 1.74
CA ARG A 82 14.58 -0.30 0.33
C ARG A 82 15.01 -1.57 -0.41
N LYS A 83 16.25 -2.04 -0.19
CA LYS A 83 16.73 -3.31 -0.74
C LYS A 83 15.95 -4.50 -0.20
N GLN A 84 15.60 -4.49 1.09
CA GLN A 84 14.74 -5.51 1.70
C GLN A 84 13.36 -5.53 1.01
N ILE A 85 12.68 -4.38 0.89
CA ILE A 85 11.40 -4.29 0.18
C ILE A 85 11.53 -4.86 -1.24
N LEU A 86 12.56 -4.49 -1.99
CA LEU A 86 12.78 -4.98 -3.36
C LEU A 86 12.95 -6.51 -3.41
N ASN A 87 13.71 -7.09 -2.49
CA ASN A 87 14.01 -8.52 -2.49
C ASN A 87 12.82 -9.35 -2.01
N ASP A 88 12.20 -8.96 -0.90
CA ASP A 88 11.11 -9.69 -0.28
C ASP A 88 9.83 -9.65 -1.14
N THR A 89 9.59 -8.54 -1.83
CA THR A 89 8.37 -8.36 -2.64
C THR A 89 8.54 -8.73 -4.12
N ARG A 90 9.70 -9.27 -4.49
CA ARG A 90 10.00 -9.64 -5.89
C ARG A 90 9.04 -10.72 -6.38
N GLY A 91 8.39 -10.46 -7.51
CA GLY A 91 7.43 -11.40 -8.11
C GLY A 91 6.12 -11.55 -7.33
N LEU A 92 5.90 -10.76 -6.28
CA LEU A 92 4.66 -10.79 -5.50
C LEU A 92 3.65 -9.74 -5.99
N SER A 93 2.38 -10.00 -5.74
CA SER A 93 1.25 -9.09 -5.93
C SER A 93 0.39 -9.05 -4.68
N GLY A 94 -0.41 -8.00 -4.50
CA GLY A 94 -1.34 -7.90 -3.38
C GLY A 94 -1.60 -6.47 -2.94
N VAL A 95 -2.03 -6.31 -1.69
CA VAL A 95 -2.43 -5.03 -1.10
C VAL A 95 -1.38 -4.57 -0.09
N TYR A 96 -0.97 -3.31 -0.21
CA TYR A 96 -0.06 -2.65 0.72
C TYR A 96 -0.71 -1.44 1.37
N MET A 97 -0.09 -0.98 2.45
CA MET A 97 -0.47 0.21 3.19
C MET A 97 0.77 1.05 3.54
N ILE A 98 0.63 2.37 3.43
CA ILE A 98 1.63 3.37 3.83
C ILE A 98 1.07 4.10 5.04
N ILE A 99 1.69 3.93 6.20
CA ILE A 99 1.18 4.42 7.49
C ILE A 99 2.06 5.59 7.96
N ASN A 100 1.44 6.69 8.36
CA ASN A 100 2.08 7.73 9.16
C ASN A 100 2.01 7.33 10.63
N LYS A 101 3.14 6.94 11.23
CA LYS A 101 3.20 6.57 12.64
C LYS A 101 2.85 7.73 13.56
N THR A 102 3.09 8.97 13.13
CA THR A 102 2.81 10.17 13.93
C THR A 102 1.32 10.41 14.09
N THR A 103 0.58 10.46 12.98
CA THR A 103 -0.85 10.80 12.97
C THR A 103 -1.78 9.59 13.02
N LYS A 104 -1.25 8.38 12.79
CA LYS A 104 -2.01 7.14 12.56
C LYS A 104 -2.83 7.12 11.27
N ASP A 105 -2.69 8.14 10.42
CA ASP A 105 -3.32 8.16 9.10
C ASP A 105 -2.57 7.25 8.13
N TYR A 106 -3.27 6.69 7.15
CA TYR A 106 -2.68 5.76 6.20
C TYR A 106 -3.29 5.86 4.81
N TYR A 107 -2.54 5.31 3.84
CA TYR A 107 -2.92 5.12 2.45
C TYR A 107 -2.92 3.63 2.13
N ILE A 108 -3.93 3.14 1.40
CA ILE A 108 -4.02 1.76 0.92
C ILE A 108 -3.93 1.74 -0.60
N GLY A 109 -3.24 0.75 -1.15
CA GLY A 109 -3.26 0.50 -2.58
C GLY A 109 -2.88 -0.93 -2.95
N SER A 110 -3.13 -1.31 -4.19
CA SER A 110 -2.69 -2.59 -4.74
C SER A 110 -1.44 -2.49 -5.61
N ALA A 111 -0.70 -3.60 -5.66
CA ALA A 111 0.43 -3.81 -6.55
C ALA A 111 0.20 -5.10 -7.36
N SER A 112 0.26 -4.97 -8.68
CA SER A 112 0.32 -6.12 -9.58
C SER A 112 1.65 -6.86 -9.42
N THR A 113 1.78 -8.04 -10.02
CA THR A 113 2.93 -8.94 -9.83
C THR A 113 4.26 -8.22 -10.09
N GLY A 114 5.15 -8.26 -9.10
CA GLY A 114 6.47 -7.63 -9.12
C GLY A 114 6.44 -6.11 -9.02
N ARG A 115 5.32 -5.47 -8.67
CA ARG A 115 5.18 -4.00 -8.67
C ARG A 115 5.13 -3.35 -7.29
N PHE A 116 5.25 -4.09 -6.20
CA PHE A 116 5.30 -3.50 -4.85
C PHE A 116 6.42 -2.45 -4.73
N TYR A 117 7.66 -2.81 -5.07
CA TYR A 117 8.79 -1.86 -5.02
C TYR A 117 8.58 -0.64 -5.92
N ALA A 118 8.03 -0.83 -7.13
CA ALA A 118 7.73 0.29 -8.02
C ALA A 118 6.67 1.23 -7.43
N ARG A 119 5.62 0.69 -6.80
CA ARG A 119 4.59 1.46 -6.10
C ARG A 119 5.18 2.19 -4.90
N PHE A 120 5.96 1.50 -4.08
CA PHE A 120 6.70 2.10 -2.96
C PHE A 120 7.53 3.30 -3.44
N CYS A 121 8.40 3.11 -4.44
CA CYS A 121 9.23 4.19 -4.98
C CYS A 121 8.39 5.35 -5.52
N ASN A 122 7.32 5.08 -6.26
CA ASN A 122 6.46 6.13 -6.83
C ASN A 122 5.75 6.95 -5.74
N HIS A 123 5.23 6.32 -4.69
CA HIS A 123 4.51 7.04 -3.63
C HIS A 123 5.46 7.73 -2.66
N VAL A 124 6.56 7.07 -2.30
CA VAL A 124 7.38 7.43 -1.13
C VAL A 124 8.68 8.14 -1.50
N ILE A 125 9.31 7.76 -2.62
CA ILE A 125 10.65 8.26 -3.00
C ILE A 125 10.55 9.35 -4.07
N TYR A 126 9.88 9.04 -5.17
CA TYR A 126 9.78 9.93 -6.33
C TYR A 126 8.54 10.83 -6.29
N PHE A 127 7.62 10.59 -5.36
CA PHE A 127 6.40 11.38 -5.17
C PHE A 127 5.55 11.57 -6.44
N ARG A 128 5.51 10.54 -7.28
CA ARG A 128 4.69 10.41 -8.50
C ARG A 128 3.34 9.73 -8.25
N GLY A 129 3.16 9.13 -7.07
CA GLY A 129 1.91 8.50 -6.63
C GLY A 129 0.92 9.49 -6.02
N SER A 130 0.38 9.12 -4.85
CA SER A 130 -0.61 9.93 -4.12
C SER A 130 -0.04 11.30 -3.72
N LYS A 131 -0.73 12.37 -4.13
CA LYS A 131 -0.41 13.75 -3.75
C LYS A 131 -0.53 13.96 -2.24
N ILE A 132 -1.50 13.30 -1.58
CA ILE A 132 -1.68 13.41 -0.13
C ILE A 132 -0.51 12.76 0.61
N VAL A 133 -0.12 11.55 0.20
CA VAL A 133 1.05 10.86 0.78
C VAL A 133 2.32 11.71 0.64
N LYS A 134 2.54 12.33 -0.54
CA LYS A 134 3.64 13.28 -0.75
C LYS A 134 3.62 14.43 0.25
N LEU A 135 2.47 15.10 0.44
CA LEU A 135 2.35 16.22 1.37
C LEU A 135 2.59 15.78 2.81
N ALA A 136 2.06 14.61 3.20
CA ALA A 136 2.26 14.03 4.52
C ALA A 136 3.74 13.71 4.77
N ILE A 137 4.44 13.07 3.83
CA ILE A 137 5.87 12.77 3.96
C ILE A 137 6.70 14.05 4.10
N LYS A 138 6.39 15.10 3.33
CA LYS A 138 7.07 16.40 3.46
C LYS A 138 6.84 17.05 4.82
N LYS A 139 5.66 16.86 5.43
CA LYS A 139 5.31 17.45 6.72
C LYS A 139 5.88 16.68 7.92
N TYR A 140 5.87 15.35 7.86
CA TYR A 140 6.21 14.50 9.00
C TYR A 140 7.55 13.77 8.88
N ASP A 141 8.29 13.96 7.80
CA ASP A 141 9.56 13.27 7.50
C ASP A 141 9.39 11.76 7.26
N LEU A 142 10.19 11.22 6.34
CA LEU A 142 10.04 9.85 5.84
C LEU A 142 10.26 8.78 6.93
N LYS A 143 11.10 9.06 7.94
CA LYS A 143 11.37 8.14 9.06
C LYS A 143 10.13 7.79 9.90
N ASN A 144 9.12 8.68 9.87
CA ASN A 144 7.87 8.51 10.60
C ASN A 144 6.85 7.70 9.82
N PHE A 145 7.19 7.21 8.63
CA PHE A 145 6.34 6.34 7.84
C PHE A 145 6.76 4.88 7.92
N ALA A 146 5.78 4.00 7.76
CA ALA A 146 5.97 2.56 7.59
C ALA A 146 5.31 2.11 6.28
N PHE A 147 5.93 1.16 5.60
CA PHE A 147 5.36 0.47 4.45
C PHE A 147 5.06 -0.96 4.87
N VAL A 148 3.81 -1.39 4.74
CA VAL A 148 3.38 -2.72 5.16
C VAL A 148 2.61 -3.43 4.06
N VAL A 149 2.71 -4.75 3.99
CA VAL A 149 1.92 -5.58 3.08
C VAL A 149 0.83 -6.26 3.89
N LEU A 150 -0.43 -5.98 3.53
CA LEU A 150 -1.61 -6.47 4.24
C LEU A 150 -2.00 -7.87 3.78
N ASP A 151 -2.01 -8.10 2.47
CA ASP A 151 -2.43 -9.36 1.88
C ASP A 151 -1.70 -9.61 0.57
N LEU A 152 -1.43 -10.88 0.27
CA LEU A 152 -0.81 -11.31 -0.97
C LEU A 152 -1.85 -11.92 -1.89
N TYR A 153 -1.86 -11.46 -3.14
CA TYR A 153 -2.68 -12.07 -4.17
C TYR A 153 -1.94 -13.32 -4.70
N PRO A 154 -2.55 -14.51 -4.62
CA PRO A 154 -1.85 -15.79 -4.82
C PRO A 154 -1.47 -16.06 -6.27
N ASN A 155 -2.13 -15.42 -7.23
CA ASN A 155 -1.93 -15.67 -8.66
C ASN A 155 -1.10 -14.56 -9.31
N ILE A 156 -0.47 -14.88 -10.44
CA ILE A 156 0.16 -13.86 -11.29
C ILE A 156 -0.94 -12.98 -11.88
N VAL A 157 -0.79 -11.67 -11.73
CA VAL A 157 -1.77 -10.68 -12.20
C VAL A 157 -1.64 -10.49 -13.71
N THR A 158 -2.67 -10.88 -14.43
CA THR A 158 -2.87 -10.66 -15.86
C THR A 158 -3.98 -9.62 -16.09
N LYS A 159 -4.27 -9.28 -17.33
CA LYS A 159 -5.37 -8.32 -17.62
C LYS A 159 -6.72 -8.90 -17.23
N GLU A 160 -6.88 -10.21 -17.33
CA GLU A 160 -8.11 -10.93 -17.12
C GLU A 160 -8.45 -11.01 -15.63
N ASN A 161 -7.48 -11.29 -14.75
CA ASN A 161 -7.71 -11.42 -13.31
C ASN A 161 -7.44 -10.15 -12.48
N ASN A 162 -6.98 -9.06 -13.10
CA ASN A 162 -6.68 -7.81 -12.40
C ASN A 162 -7.87 -7.27 -11.59
N HIS A 163 -9.10 -7.54 -12.03
CA HIS A 163 -10.31 -7.17 -11.30
C HIS A 163 -10.39 -7.82 -9.90
N GLU A 164 -9.82 -9.01 -9.70
CA GLU A 164 -9.77 -9.67 -8.39
C GLU A 164 -8.84 -8.93 -7.42
N LEU A 165 -7.69 -8.48 -7.91
CA LEU A 165 -6.76 -7.65 -7.14
C LEU A 165 -7.41 -6.31 -6.75
N LEU A 166 -8.14 -5.69 -7.68
CA LEU A 166 -8.89 -4.47 -7.40
C LEU A 166 -10.00 -4.71 -6.36
N ARG A 167 -10.69 -5.85 -6.43
CA ARG A 167 -11.70 -6.23 -5.43
C ARG A 167 -11.09 -6.44 -4.04
N LEU A 168 -9.86 -6.96 -3.96
CA LEU A 168 -9.13 -7.06 -2.69
C LEU A 168 -8.78 -5.67 -2.15
N GLU A 169 -8.30 -4.75 -2.99
CA GLU A 169 -8.07 -3.36 -2.59
C GLU A 169 -9.36 -2.70 -2.08
N ASP A 170 -10.47 -2.83 -2.81
CA ASP A 170 -11.79 -2.32 -2.43
C ASP A 170 -12.26 -2.82 -1.07
N LYS A 171 -12.04 -4.11 -0.78
CA LYS A 171 -12.36 -4.70 0.53
C LYS A 171 -11.64 -3.94 1.64
N TYR A 172 -10.35 -3.66 1.48
CA TYR A 172 -9.57 -2.92 2.48
C TYR A 172 -9.95 -1.44 2.54
N LEU A 173 -10.23 -0.78 1.41
CA LEU A 173 -10.72 0.60 1.37
C LEU A 173 -12.04 0.75 2.14
N LYS A 174 -12.99 -0.16 1.93
CA LYS A 174 -14.30 -0.14 2.61
C LYS A 174 -14.20 -0.49 4.09
N LEU A 175 -13.32 -1.42 4.45
CA LEU A 175 -13.14 -1.85 5.83
C LEU A 175 -12.43 -0.79 6.69
N LEU A 176 -11.43 -0.11 6.14
CA LEU A 176 -10.52 0.75 6.90
C LEU A 176 -10.76 2.25 6.66
N VAL A 177 -11.32 2.64 5.51
CA VAL A 177 -11.62 4.03 5.16
C VAL A 177 -10.38 4.95 5.33
N PRO A 178 -9.30 4.71 4.57
CA PRO A 178 -8.02 5.38 4.75
C PRO A 178 -8.04 6.88 4.46
N ASN A 179 -7.46 7.66 5.37
CA ASN A 179 -7.46 9.14 5.34
C ASN A 179 -6.68 9.74 4.15
N TYR A 180 -5.71 9.00 3.59
CA TYR A 180 -4.87 9.49 2.49
C TYR A 180 -5.34 9.05 1.10
N ASN A 181 -6.41 8.24 1.00
CA ASN A 181 -7.03 7.90 -0.27
C ASN A 181 -8.10 8.94 -0.61
N ILE A 182 -7.97 9.60 -1.76
CA ILE A 182 -8.97 10.57 -2.24
C ILE A 182 -10.21 9.85 -2.76
N LEU A 183 -9.99 8.73 -3.46
CA LEU A 183 -11.03 7.93 -4.06
C LEU A 183 -11.34 6.77 -3.13
N THR A 184 -12.63 6.56 -2.87
CA THR A 184 -13.14 5.53 -1.97
C THR A 184 -13.30 4.16 -2.64
N GLU A 185 -13.07 4.09 -3.95
CA GLU A 185 -13.15 2.87 -4.76
C GLU A 185 -11.82 2.58 -5.47
N ALA A 186 -11.42 1.31 -5.49
CA ALA A 186 -10.21 0.81 -6.11
C ALA A 186 -10.28 0.93 -7.64
N GLY A 187 -9.13 1.13 -8.28
CA GLY A 187 -9.06 1.24 -9.73
C GLY A 187 -9.71 2.50 -10.32
N SER A 188 -10.33 3.36 -9.52
CA SER A 188 -10.99 4.61 -9.93
C SER A 188 -10.06 5.66 -10.59
N SER A 189 -8.74 5.45 -10.57
CA SER A 189 -7.78 6.20 -11.39
C SER A 189 -7.51 5.57 -12.77
N PHE A 190 -7.72 4.26 -12.90
CA PHE A 190 -7.53 3.48 -14.12
C PHE A 190 -8.82 3.57 -14.97
N GLY A 191 -8.96 4.67 -15.70
CA GLY A 191 -10.14 4.95 -16.53
C GLY A 191 -11.03 6.08 -16.04
N TYR A 192 -10.56 6.93 -15.12
CA TYR A 192 -11.27 8.17 -14.76
C TYR A 192 -11.50 9.00 -16.03
N LYS A 193 -12.71 8.94 -16.57
CA LYS A 193 -13.22 9.91 -17.53
C LYS A 193 -13.61 11.13 -16.69
N HIS A 194 -12.98 12.28 -16.94
CA HIS A 194 -13.36 13.54 -16.30
C HIS A 194 -14.88 13.70 -16.30
N THR A 195 -15.44 13.98 -15.13
CA THR A 195 -16.84 14.38 -15.02
C THR A 195 -17.09 15.59 -15.93
N GLU A 196 -18.31 15.77 -16.43
CA GLU A 196 -18.67 16.91 -17.29
C GLU A 196 -18.25 18.25 -16.64
N ILE A 197 -18.35 18.33 -15.31
CA ILE A 197 -17.97 19.48 -14.49
C ILE A 197 -16.46 19.75 -14.52
N ASP A 198 -15.63 18.71 -14.38
CA ASP A 198 -14.17 18.87 -14.47
C ASP A 198 -13.72 19.21 -15.89
N ARG A 199 -14.41 18.68 -16.91
CA ARG A 199 -14.18 18.99 -18.32
C ARG A 199 -14.54 20.45 -18.61
N GLN A 200 -15.64 20.95 -18.03
CA GLN A 200 -16.06 22.34 -18.17
C GLN A 200 -15.09 23.28 -17.45
N LYS A 201 -14.66 22.96 -16.23
CA LYS A 201 -13.63 23.76 -15.53
C LYS A 201 -12.31 23.84 -16.31
N MET A 202 -11.89 22.76 -16.98
CA MET A 202 -10.73 22.81 -17.87
C MET A 202 -10.95 23.65 -19.12
N LYS A 203 -12.16 23.64 -19.69
CA LYS A 203 -12.55 24.53 -20.79
C LYS A 203 -12.57 25.99 -20.33
N ASP A 204 -13.09 26.29 -19.15
CA ASP A 204 -13.22 27.64 -18.61
C ASP A 204 -11.84 28.22 -18.24
N ILE A 205 -10.88 27.39 -17.81
CA ILE A 205 -9.47 27.79 -17.63
C ILE A 205 -8.80 28.08 -18.99
N TYR A 206 -9.29 27.47 -20.08
CA TYR A 206 -8.79 27.66 -21.45
C TYR A 206 -9.55 28.74 -22.24
N SER A 207 -10.68 29.25 -21.75
CA SER A 207 -11.49 30.22 -22.47
C SER A 207 -11.00 31.65 -22.28
N ASP A 208 -10.64 32.25 -23.41
CA ASP A 208 -10.52 33.66 -23.80
C ASP A 208 -9.63 34.61 -22.98
N ALA A 209 -9.63 34.55 -21.65
CA ALA A 209 -8.79 35.43 -20.81
C ALA A 209 -7.28 35.26 -21.05
N ARG A 210 -6.84 34.08 -21.48
CA ARG A 210 -5.43 33.82 -21.86
C ARG A 210 -5.13 34.12 -23.33
N ARG A 211 -6.13 34.07 -24.22
CA ARG A 211 -5.97 34.47 -25.64
C ARG A 211 -5.78 35.98 -25.75
N GLU A 212 -6.53 36.77 -25.00
CA GLU A 212 -6.40 38.23 -24.97
C GLU A 212 -5.10 38.71 -24.30
N GLN A 213 -4.50 37.94 -23.40
CA GLN A 213 -3.18 38.28 -22.81
C GLN A 213 -1.98 37.93 -23.71
N ILE A 214 -2.15 37.06 -24.71
CA ILE A 214 -1.05 36.64 -25.61
C ILE A 214 -1.04 37.44 -26.93
N ALA A 215 -2.14 38.13 -27.27
CA ALA A 215 -2.20 39.06 -28.39
C ALA A 215 -2.53 40.47 -27.85
N PRO A 216 -1.53 41.35 -27.67
CA PRO A 216 -1.12 42.18 -28.81
C PRO A 216 0.36 42.60 -28.79
N ALA A 217 1.14 42.19 -29.79
CA ALA A 217 2.41 42.85 -30.15
C ALA A 217 2.81 42.63 -31.63
N SER A 218 1.83 42.54 -32.53
CA SER A 218 2.12 42.47 -33.97
C SER A 218 1.07 43.22 -34.79
N SER A 219 0.89 44.50 -34.50
CA SER A 219 0.27 45.44 -35.43
C SER A 219 0.65 46.86 -35.05
N SER A 220 1.87 47.27 -35.41
CA SER A 220 2.17 48.69 -35.61
C SER A 220 3.44 48.83 -36.46
N PHE A 221 3.21 49.39 -37.65
CA PHE A 221 4.13 49.89 -38.68
C PHE A 221 4.66 48.88 -39.71
#